data_AF-A0A0K0GGB0-F1
#
_entry.id   AF-A0A0K0GGB0-F1
#
_cell.length_a   1.000
_cell.length_b   1.000
_cell.length_c   1.000
_cell.angle_alpha   90.00
_cell.angle_beta   90.00
_cell.angle_gamma   90.00
#
_symmetry.space_group_name_H-M   'P 1'
#
loop_
_entity.id
_entity.type
_entity.pdbx_description
1 polymer ?
#
loop_
_entity_poly.entity_id
_entity_poly.type
_entity_poly.pdbx_seq_one_letter_code
_entity_poly.pdbx_strand_id
1 'polypeptide(L)' 'MRATNPLLGAPAANGGPTLTQLPAANSPVRNLGSNCRTIDQRGVARDTAVCDAGAVEIK' A
#
# COMPACT_ATOMS: atom_id res chain seq x y z
N MET A 1 21.26 8.78 2.85
CA MET A 1 19.89 8.50 3.37
C MET A 1 19.83 7.04 3.78
N ARG A 2 19.20 6.71 4.92
CA ARG A 2 18.96 5.30 5.29
C ARG A 2 17.60 4.88 4.74
N ALA A 3 17.57 3.83 3.94
CA ALA A 3 16.34 3.18 3.53
C ALA A 3 15.83 2.30 4.68
N THR A 4 14.58 2.50 5.10
CA THR A 4 13.90 1.63 6.06
C THR A 4 13.24 0.48 5.31
N ASN A 5 13.30 -0.73 5.86
CA ASN A 5 12.60 -1.88 5.27
C ASN A 5 11.09 -1.62 5.23
N PRO A 6 10.43 -1.65 4.06
CA PRO A 6 9.01 -1.36 3.94
C PRO A 6 8.10 -2.47 4.48
N LEU A 7 8.64 -3.58 4.98
CA LEU A 7 7.87 -4.70 5.55
C LEU A 7 6.78 -5.19 4.60
N LEU A 8 7.16 -5.47 3.35
CA LEU A 8 6.28 -6.00 2.32
C LEU A 8 6.38 -7.52 2.22
N GLY A 9 5.24 -8.19 2.05
CA GLY A 9 5.21 -9.59 1.63
C GLY A 9 5.62 -9.78 0.18
N ALA A 10 5.92 -11.01 -0.22
CA ALA A 10 6.13 -11.37 -1.62
C ALA A 10 4.84 -11.11 -2.45
N PRO A 11 4.94 -10.91 -3.78
CA PRO A 11 3.77 -10.81 -4.64
C PRO A 11 2.83 -12.00 -4.48
N ALA A 12 1.58 -11.73 -4.09
CA ALA A 12 0.57 -12.75 -3.83
C ALA A 12 -0.82 -12.29 -4.30
N ALA A 13 -1.76 -13.25 -4.36
CA ALA A 13 -3.14 -13.01 -4.75
C ALA A 13 -3.93 -12.36 -3.60
N ASN A 14 -3.67 -11.08 -3.32
CA ASN A 14 -4.35 -10.31 -2.26
C ASN A 14 -5.65 -9.64 -2.75
N GLY A 15 -6.24 -10.13 -3.84
CA GLY A 15 -7.37 -9.54 -4.55
C GLY A 15 -6.95 -8.65 -5.74
N GLY A 16 -7.94 -8.26 -6.56
CA GLY A 16 -7.71 -7.47 -7.78
C GLY A 16 -7.19 -8.27 -8.98
N PRO A 17 -6.87 -7.59 -10.10
CA PRO A 17 -6.50 -8.24 -11.36
C PRO A 17 -5.03 -8.69 -11.44
N THR A 18 -4.19 -8.33 -10.48
CA THR A 18 -2.73 -8.61 -10.50
C THR A 18 -2.23 -9.02 -9.11
N LEU A 19 -1.10 -9.74 -9.05
CA LEU A 19 -0.41 -9.99 -7.77
C LEU A 19 0.08 -8.67 -7.17
N THR A 20 -0.02 -8.54 -5.85
CA THR A 20 0.42 -7.34 -5.12
C THR A 20 1.30 -7.70 -3.93
N GLN A 21 2.15 -6.77 -3.51
CA GLN A 21 2.95 -6.88 -2.29
C GLN A 21 2.17 -6.24 -1.13
N LEU A 22 1.62 -7.06 -0.23
CA LEU A 22 0.84 -6.59 0.91
C LEU A 22 1.78 -6.05 2.01
N PRO A 23 1.63 -4.79 2.46
CA PRO A 23 2.38 -4.29 3.61
C PRO A 23 1.92 -4.96 4.90
N ALA A 24 2.86 -5.21 5.82
CA ALA A 24 2.54 -5.62 7.19
C ALA A 24 1.74 -4.53 7.92
N ALA A 25 0.93 -4.91 8.91
CA ALA A 25 0.10 -3.98 9.68
C ALA A 25 0.88 -2.82 10.32
N ASN A 26 2.15 -3.04 10.68
CA ASN A 26 3.06 -2.04 11.24
C ASN A 26 4.09 -1.50 10.22
N SER A 27 3.80 -1.60 8.92
CA SER A 27 4.70 -1.16 7.86
C SER A 27 5.00 0.35 7.95
N PRO A 28 6.25 0.77 7.72
CA PRO A 28 6.61 2.19 7.65
C PRO A 28 6.10 2.89 6.38
N VAL A 29 5.49 2.15 5.44
CA VAL A 29 4.85 2.77 4.27
C VAL A 29 3.46 3.33 4.59
N ARG A 30 2.96 3.09 5.81
CA ARG A 30 1.65 3.57 6.24
C ARG A 30 1.55 5.08 6.25
N ASN A 31 0.45 5.62 5.72
CA ASN A 31 0.16 7.06 5.72
C ASN A 31 1.30 7.95 5.18
N LEU A 32 2.16 7.39 4.32
CA LEU A 32 3.35 8.06 3.80
C LEU A 32 3.04 8.84 2.52
N GLY A 33 1.99 8.45 1.80
CA GLY A 33 1.55 9.09 0.57
C GLY A 33 0.69 10.32 0.84
N SER A 34 0.68 11.23 -0.14
CA SER A 34 -0.24 12.38 -0.20
C SER A 34 -0.76 12.55 -1.63
N ASN A 35 -1.87 13.27 -1.79
CA ASN A 35 -2.53 13.47 -3.10
C ASN A 35 -2.82 12.12 -3.80
N CYS A 36 -3.39 11.21 -3.04
CA CYS A 36 -3.57 9.82 -3.44
C CYS A 36 -4.72 9.66 -4.43
N ARG A 37 -4.59 8.63 -5.29
CA ARG A 37 -5.71 8.16 -6.11
C ARG A 37 -6.82 7.62 -5.21
N THR A 38 -8.06 7.65 -5.70
CA THR A 38 -9.25 7.22 -4.93
C THR A 38 -9.31 5.72 -4.65
N ILE A 39 -8.54 4.90 -5.37
CA ILE A 39 -8.49 3.43 -5.19
C ILE A 39 -7.06 2.91 -5.28
N ASP A 40 -6.79 1.79 -4.60
CA ASP A 40 -5.57 1.00 -4.73
C ASP A 40 -5.62 0.05 -5.94
N GLN A 41 -4.54 -0.70 -6.21
CA GLN A 41 -4.47 -1.61 -7.37
C GLN A 41 -5.50 -2.75 -7.32
N ARG A 42 -6.06 -3.04 -6.14
CA ARG A 42 -7.08 -4.06 -5.93
C ARG A 42 -8.50 -3.50 -6.12
N GLY A 43 -8.64 -2.18 -6.30
CA GLY A 43 -9.92 -1.48 -6.33
C GLY A 43 -10.46 -1.12 -4.95
N VAL A 44 -9.65 -1.24 -3.89
CA VAL A 44 -10.05 -0.83 -2.53
C VAL A 44 -9.92 0.67 -2.40
N ALA A 45 -10.93 1.33 -1.83
CA ALA A 45 -10.95 2.77 -1.62
C ALA A 45 -9.77 3.25 -0.77
N ARG A 46 -9.23 4.41 -1.12
CA ARG A 46 -8.18 5.15 -0.39
C ARG A 46 -8.71 6.48 0.10
N ASP A 47 -8.12 6.98 1.17
CA ASP A 47 -8.16 8.40 1.47
C ASP A 47 -7.28 9.15 0.46
N THR A 48 -7.80 10.24 -0.11
CA THR A 48 -7.13 11.02 -1.17
C THR A 48 -6.13 12.04 -0.63
N ALA A 49 -6.21 12.40 0.65
CA ALA A 49 -5.29 13.31 1.31
C ALA A 49 -4.07 12.55 1.84
N VAL A 50 -4.28 11.38 2.46
CA VAL A 50 -3.22 10.55 3.07
C VAL A 50 -3.49 9.08 2.74
N CYS A 51 -2.46 8.35 2.30
CA CYS A 51 -2.59 6.92 2.03
C CYS A 51 -1.28 6.18 2.24
N ASP A 52 -1.33 4.86 2.15
CA ASP A 52 -0.14 4.04 2.19
C ASP A 52 0.64 4.14 0.87
N ALA A 53 1.97 4.22 0.98
CA ALA A 53 2.83 4.23 -0.18
C ALA A 53 2.89 2.85 -0.83
N GLY A 54 2.61 2.80 -2.13
CA GLY A 54 2.67 1.58 -2.94
C GLY A 54 1.31 1.16 -3.47
N ALA A 55 1.21 -0.11 -3.87
CA ALA A 55 0.06 -0.63 -4.63
C ALA A 55 -1.18 -0.93 -3.78
N VAL A 56 -1.02 -1.09 -2.47
CA VAL A 56 -2.02 -1.64 -1.56
C VAL A 56 -2.21 -0.72 -0.36
N GLU A 57 -3.48 -0.42 -0.07
CA GLU A 57 -3.89 0.27 1.16
C GLU A 57 -4.20 -0.74 2.27
N ILE A 58 -3.67 -0.53 3.47
CA ILE A 58 -3.96 -1.28 4.69
C ILE A 58 -4.64 -0.36 5.71
N LYS A 59 -5.85 -0.72 6.15
CA LYS A 59 -6.57 -0.02 7.22
C LYS A 59 -5.84 -0.17 8.54
#